data_AF-A0A6A6FKP4-F1
#
_entry.id   AF-A0A6A6FKP4-F1
#
_cell.length_a   1.000
_cell.length_b   1.000
_cell.length_c   1.000
_cell.angle_alpha   90.00
_cell.angle_beta   90.00
_cell.angle_gamma   90.00
#
_symmetry.space_group_name_H-M   'P 1'
#
loop_
_entity.id
_entity.type
_entity.pdbx_description
1 polymer ?
#
loop_
_entity_poly.entity_id
_entity_poly.type
_entity_poly.pdbx_seq_one_letter_code
_entity_poly.pdbx_strand_id
1 'polypeptide(L)'
;MNSPKSLQPVVLPPTTDRASKLIATSHAFAKALETPLSPEDLLSKFFTSSPKITEHGPAWARNRLPFIAKTYFGPDEFVEYFKTLSEVLFMKPDPTPAIEQFAVQVNAGLVIVQGAGGFKSVKTGKSWKETFIWKFSEFDQEGKIGHWEIWADPLSAWNAVNDGQAGASA
;
A
#
# COMPACT_ATOMS: atom_id res chain seq x y z
N MET A 1 -6.39 -49.39 -13.91
CA MET A 1 -5.81 -48.04 -14.02
C MET A 1 -6.64 -47.12 -13.14
N ASN A 2 -6.12 -46.73 -11.98
CA ASN A 2 -6.81 -45.79 -11.09
C ASN A 2 -6.33 -44.38 -11.41
N SER A 3 -7.24 -43.49 -11.83
CA SER A 3 -6.95 -42.07 -11.99
C SER A 3 -6.51 -41.47 -10.64
N PRO A 4 -5.46 -40.63 -10.59
CA PRO A 4 -5.08 -39.96 -9.36
C PRO A 4 -6.19 -39.00 -8.92
N LYS A 5 -6.59 -39.12 -7.64
CA LYS A 5 -7.50 -38.16 -7.00
C LYS A 5 -6.84 -36.78 -6.98
N SER A 6 -7.50 -35.81 -7.60
CA SER A 6 -7.12 -34.39 -7.50
C SER A 6 -7.07 -34.00 -6.02
N LEU A 7 -5.88 -33.60 -5.55
CA LEU A 7 -5.74 -32.97 -4.24
C LEU A 7 -6.42 -31.61 -4.30
N GLN A 8 -7.57 -31.48 -3.64
CA GLN A 8 -8.15 -30.16 -3.42
C GLN A 8 -7.36 -29.44 -2.32
N PRO A 9 -7.14 -28.12 -2.43
CA PRO A 9 -6.51 -27.34 -1.38
C PRO A 9 -7.29 -27.48 -0.08
N VAL A 10 -6.60 -27.83 1.01
CA VAL A 10 -7.20 -27.84 2.34
C VAL A 10 -7.41 -26.38 2.77
N VAL A 11 -8.64 -25.90 2.68
CA VAL A 11 -9.03 -24.60 3.23
C VAL A 11 -9.41 -24.82 4.70
N LEU A 12 -8.50 -24.47 5.61
CA LEU A 12 -8.77 -24.50 7.05
C LEU A 12 -9.71 -23.35 7.42
N PRO A 13 -10.64 -23.55 8.38
CA PRO A 13 -11.49 -22.47 8.87
C PRO A 13 -10.64 -21.36 9.50
N PRO A 14 -11.07 -20.09 9.36
CA PRO A 14 -10.31 -18.97 9.89
C PRO A 14 -10.34 -19.00 11.42
N THR A 15 -9.18 -19.12 12.05
CA THR A 15 -9.06 -19.00 13.52
C THR A 15 -8.97 -17.53 13.91
N THR A 16 -9.55 -17.18 15.07
CA THR A 16 -9.42 -15.83 15.66
C THR A 16 -7.96 -15.38 15.75
N ASP A 17 -7.04 -16.32 15.99
CA ASP A 17 -5.60 -16.09 16.03
C ASP A 17 -5.03 -15.55 14.71
N ARG A 18 -5.41 -16.14 13.57
CA ARG A 18 -4.95 -15.66 12.26
C ARG A 18 -5.45 -14.24 11.98
N ALA A 19 -6.71 -13.97 12.28
CA ALA A 19 -7.31 -12.65 12.11
C ALA A 19 -6.53 -11.57 12.90
N SER A 20 -6.31 -11.84 14.19
CA SER A 20 -5.55 -10.95 15.07
C SER A 20 -4.12 -10.75 14.57
N LYS A 21 -3.47 -11.79 14.07
CA LYS A 21 -2.12 -11.71 13.51
C LYS A 21 -2.03 -10.80 12.28
N LEU A 22 -2.96 -10.94 11.33
CA LEU A 22 -2.99 -10.11 10.13
C LEU A 22 -3.24 -8.63 10.45
N ILE A 23 -4.18 -8.36 11.36
CA ILE A 23 -4.44 -7.00 11.84
C ILE A 23 -3.22 -6.45 12.56
N ALA A 24 -2.60 -7.20 13.46
CA ALA A 24 -1.44 -6.76 14.23
C ALA A 24 -0.25 -6.39 13.32
N THR A 25 0.07 -7.22 12.32
CA THR A 25 1.12 -6.90 11.35
C THR A 25 0.78 -5.63 10.55
N SER A 26 -0.45 -5.52 10.03
CA SER A 26 -0.89 -4.38 9.21
C SER A 26 -0.88 -3.07 10.00
N HIS A 27 -1.36 -3.11 11.25
CA HIS A 27 -1.34 -1.98 12.16
C HIS A 27 0.10 -1.60 12.55
N ALA A 28 0.97 -2.56 12.84
CA ALA A 28 2.37 -2.30 13.16
C ALA A 28 3.13 -1.69 11.98
N PHE A 29 2.84 -2.13 10.75
CA PHE A 29 3.37 -1.52 9.54
C PHE A 29 2.88 -0.08 9.37
N ALA A 30 1.57 0.16 9.47
CA ALA A 30 0.98 1.51 9.43
C ALA A 30 1.63 2.44 10.48
N LYS A 31 1.83 1.94 11.70
CA LYS A 31 2.51 2.65 12.78
C LYS A 31 3.96 2.98 12.47
N ALA A 32 4.67 2.07 11.82
CA ALA A 32 6.05 2.30 11.42
C ALA A 32 6.19 3.42 10.37
N LEU A 33 5.15 3.72 9.58
CA LEU A 33 5.16 4.81 8.61
C LEU A 33 5.09 6.21 9.25
N GLU A 34 4.63 6.34 10.50
CA GLU A 34 4.60 7.63 11.22
C GLU A 34 6.00 8.18 11.53
N THR A 35 6.96 7.29 11.76
CA THR A 35 8.38 7.61 11.94
C THR A 35 9.15 6.61 11.09
N PRO A 36 9.20 6.86 9.77
CA PRO A 36 9.52 5.82 8.80
C PRO A 36 10.93 5.29 9.04
N LEU A 37 11.00 3.98 9.23
CA LEU A 37 12.22 3.19 9.08
C LEU A 37 12.69 3.29 7.62
N SER A 38 13.92 2.84 7.34
CA SER A 38 14.36 2.71 5.95
C SER A 38 13.44 1.73 5.18
N PRO A 39 13.30 1.87 3.86
CA PRO A 39 12.55 0.90 3.05
C PRO A 39 13.02 -0.55 3.26
N GLU A 40 14.31 -0.77 3.45
CA GLU A 40 14.91 -2.09 3.71
C GLU A 40 14.46 -2.66 5.07
N ASP A 41 14.38 -1.83 6.10
CA ASP A 41 13.91 -2.21 7.43
C ASP A 41 12.40 -2.52 7.41
N LEU A 42 11.60 -1.72 6.68
CA LEU A 42 10.18 -1.98 6.47
C LEU A 42 9.97 -3.32 5.76
N LEU A 43 10.72 -3.56 4.69
CA LEU A 43 10.69 -4.79 3.92
C LEU A 43 10.99 -6.01 4.81
N SER A 44 12.14 -5.99 5.49
CA SER A 44 12.61 -7.08 6.35
C SER A 44 11.59 -7.41 7.45
N LYS A 45 11.03 -6.38 8.07
CA LYS A 45 10.15 -6.52 9.24
C LYS A 45 8.74 -6.95 8.89
N PHE A 46 8.16 -6.43 7.81
CA PHE A 46 6.71 -6.53 7.57
C PHE A 46 6.32 -7.32 6.33
N PHE A 47 7.21 -7.51 5.36
CA PHE A 47 6.86 -8.05 4.05
C PHE A 47 7.48 -9.42 3.78
N THR A 48 6.84 -10.16 2.89
CA THR A 48 7.36 -11.45 2.39
C THR A 48 8.62 -11.24 1.53
N SER A 49 9.27 -12.34 1.12
CA SER A 49 10.42 -12.29 0.20
C SER A 49 10.08 -11.86 -1.23
N SER A 50 8.80 -11.81 -1.60
CA SER A 50 8.31 -11.40 -2.93
C SER A 50 7.26 -10.30 -2.78
N PRO A 51 7.61 -9.14 -2.21
CA PRO A 51 6.66 -8.07 -1.92
C PRO A 51 6.10 -7.44 -3.20
N LYS A 52 4.89 -6.90 -3.08
CA LYS A 52 4.26 -6.06 -4.10
C LYS A 52 3.76 -4.76 -3.48
N ILE A 53 3.93 -3.66 -4.21
CA ILE A 53 3.26 -2.39 -3.92
C ILE A 53 2.51 -1.94 -5.17
N THR A 54 1.25 -1.57 -5.03
CA THR A 54 0.49 -0.90 -6.10
C THR A 54 -0.21 0.34 -5.56
N GLU A 55 0.11 1.51 -6.12
CA GLU A 55 -0.74 2.68 -5.96
C GLU A 55 -1.65 2.81 -7.18
N HIS A 56 -2.96 2.77 -6.94
CA HIS A 56 -3.96 2.77 -7.99
C HIS A 56 -4.22 4.18 -8.51
N GLY A 57 -4.44 4.30 -9.81
CA GLY A 57 -4.71 5.57 -10.47
C GLY A 57 -4.77 5.41 -11.99
N PRO A 58 -5.06 6.49 -12.72
CA PRO A 58 -5.09 6.44 -14.17
C PRO A 58 -3.68 6.33 -14.77
N ALA A 59 -3.48 5.38 -15.69
CA ALA A 59 -2.17 5.16 -16.33
C ALA A 59 -1.63 6.37 -17.11
N TRP A 60 -2.51 7.27 -17.57
CA TRP A 60 -2.12 8.50 -18.29
C TRP A 60 -1.41 9.52 -17.40
N ALA A 61 -1.58 9.45 -16.07
CA ALA A 61 -0.98 10.39 -15.13
C ALA A 61 0.47 10.01 -14.72
N ARG A 62 1.00 8.88 -15.21
CA ARG A 62 2.35 8.40 -14.85
C ARG A 62 3.49 9.31 -15.30
N ASN A 63 3.27 10.16 -16.30
CA ASN A 63 4.26 11.15 -16.74
C ASN A 63 4.53 12.27 -15.70
N ARG A 64 3.68 12.39 -14.67
CA ARG A 64 3.89 13.29 -13.53
C ARG A 64 3.85 12.58 -12.18
N LEU A 65 3.12 11.47 -12.09
CA LEU A 65 2.99 10.62 -10.92
C LEU A 65 3.53 9.21 -11.25
N PRO A 66 4.86 9.04 -11.40
CA PRO A 66 5.47 7.78 -11.85
C PRO A 66 5.21 6.58 -10.94
N PHE A 67 4.76 6.81 -9.71
CA PHE A 67 4.44 5.77 -8.72
C PHE A 67 3.05 5.14 -8.86
N ILE A 68 2.10 5.77 -9.57
CA ILE A 68 0.74 5.22 -9.73
C ILE A 68 0.60 4.29 -10.95
N ALA A 69 -0.44 3.46 -10.95
CA ALA A 69 -0.78 2.54 -12.05
C ALA A 69 0.39 1.62 -12.46
N LYS A 70 1.27 1.31 -11.50
CA LYS A 70 2.40 0.40 -11.60
C LYS A 70 2.39 -0.51 -10.37
N THR A 71 2.66 -1.80 -10.57
CA THR A 71 3.01 -2.69 -9.47
C THR A 71 4.52 -2.79 -9.39
N TYR A 72 5.09 -2.40 -8.25
CA TYR A 72 6.48 -2.62 -7.89
C TYR A 72 6.60 -4.02 -7.30
N PHE A 73 7.45 -4.87 -7.88
CA PHE A 73 7.56 -6.28 -7.49
C PHE A 73 8.99 -6.69 -7.10
N GLY A 74 9.11 -7.31 -5.94
CA GLY A 74 10.37 -7.78 -5.39
C GLY A 74 11.10 -6.73 -4.52
N PRO A 75 12.13 -7.16 -3.78
CA PRO A 75 12.88 -6.30 -2.85
C PRO A 75 13.40 -5.00 -3.47
N ASP A 76 13.99 -5.06 -4.66
CA ASP A 76 14.62 -3.89 -5.28
C ASP A 76 13.56 -2.86 -5.71
N GLU A 77 12.47 -3.32 -6.33
CA GLU A 77 11.38 -2.41 -6.72
C GLU A 77 10.61 -1.88 -5.50
N PHE A 78 10.56 -2.63 -4.39
CA PHE A 78 10.00 -2.14 -3.13
C PHE A 78 10.74 -0.87 -2.65
N VAL A 79 12.08 -0.88 -2.68
CA VAL A 79 12.89 0.29 -2.33
C VAL A 79 12.70 1.41 -3.36
N GLU A 80 12.68 1.08 -4.65
CA GLU A 80 12.50 2.05 -5.74
C GLU A 80 11.14 2.78 -5.66
N TYR A 81 10.08 2.13 -5.15
CA TYR A 81 8.79 2.78 -4.91
C TYR A 81 8.93 3.97 -3.96
N PHE A 82 9.58 3.79 -2.80
CA PHE A 82 9.75 4.88 -1.83
C PHE A 82 10.60 6.01 -2.39
N LYS A 83 11.66 5.67 -3.13
CA LYS A 83 12.48 6.66 -3.83
C LYS A 83 11.65 7.45 -4.84
N THR A 84 10.96 6.77 -5.74
CA THR A 84 10.10 7.38 -6.79
C THR A 84 9.03 8.28 -6.19
N LEU A 85 8.36 7.84 -5.11
CA LEU A 85 7.36 8.63 -4.41
C LEU A 85 7.99 9.89 -3.80
N SER A 86 9.13 9.76 -3.11
CA SER A 86 9.79 10.85 -2.40
C SER A 86 10.36 11.94 -3.32
N GLU A 87 10.68 11.61 -4.58
CA GLU A 87 11.08 12.58 -5.60
C GLU A 87 9.93 13.51 -6.01
N VAL A 88 8.68 13.08 -5.80
CA VAL A 88 7.48 13.78 -6.26
C VAL A 88 6.70 14.39 -5.11
N LEU A 89 6.52 13.66 -4.00
CA LEU A 89 5.70 14.05 -2.87
C LEU A 89 6.44 13.89 -1.53
N PHE A 90 6.22 14.85 -0.64
CA PHE A 90 6.42 14.67 0.79
C PHE A 90 5.10 14.23 1.44
N MET A 91 5.18 13.19 2.28
CA MET A 91 4.05 12.74 3.09
C MET A 91 4.29 13.09 4.56
N LYS A 92 3.25 13.63 5.19
CA LYS A 92 3.13 13.76 6.64
C LYS A 92 1.93 12.92 7.08
N PRO A 93 2.13 11.66 7.50
CA PRO A 93 1.02 10.82 7.95
C PRO A 93 0.32 11.46 9.17
N ASP A 94 -1.00 11.31 9.23
CA ASP A 94 -1.73 11.50 10.48
C ASP A 94 -1.53 10.25 11.36
N PRO A 95 -1.89 10.28 12.67
CA PRO A 95 -1.75 9.12 13.53
C PRO A 95 -2.42 7.87 12.95
N THR A 96 -1.75 6.74 13.12
CA THR A 96 -2.23 5.42 12.68
C THR A 96 -3.63 5.18 13.24
N PRO A 97 -4.58 4.72 12.41
CA PRO A 97 -5.91 4.35 12.89
C PRO A 97 -5.83 3.34 14.04
N ALA A 98 -6.78 3.41 14.97
CA ALA A 98 -6.89 2.43 16.03
C ALA A 98 -7.08 1.02 15.45
N ILE A 99 -6.65 -0.01 16.18
CA ILE A 99 -6.62 -1.39 15.68
C ILE A 99 -8.02 -1.89 15.27
N GLU A 100 -9.08 -1.38 15.90
CA GLU A 100 -10.48 -1.70 15.62
C GLU A 100 -10.96 -1.15 14.27
N GLN A 101 -10.23 -0.19 13.69
CA GLN A 101 -10.54 0.41 12.38
C GLN A 101 -9.99 -0.43 11.22
N PHE A 102 -9.21 -1.47 11.50
CA PHE A 102 -8.72 -2.42 10.49
C PHE A 102 -9.76 -3.52 10.28
N ALA A 103 -10.42 -3.50 9.12
CA ALA A 103 -11.34 -4.56 8.72
C ALA A 103 -10.57 -5.76 8.18
N VAL A 104 -10.90 -6.97 8.62
CA VAL A 104 -10.24 -8.22 8.17
C VAL A 104 -11.25 -9.18 7.54
N GLN A 105 -10.88 -9.74 6.39
CA GLN A 105 -11.54 -10.88 5.75
C GLN A 105 -10.57 -12.06 5.78
N VAL A 106 -10.67 -12.88 6.83
CA VAL A 106 -9.65 -13.88 7.17
C VAL A 106 -9.51 -14.95 6.09
N ASN A 107 -10.63 -15.43 5.52
CA ASN A 107 -10.62 -16.44 4.44
C ASN A 107 -9.97 -15.93 3.16
N ALA A 108 -10.09 -14.64 2.89
CA ALA A 108 -9.45 -13.99 1.76
C ALA A 108 -8.02 -13.55 2.07
N GLY A 109 -7.55 -13.68 3.33
CA GLY A 109 -6.26 -13.17 3.77
C GLY A 109 -6.11 -11.68 3.49
N LEU A 110 -7.14 -10.89 3.85
CA LEU A 110 -7.28 -9.51 3.43
C LEU A 110 -7.49 -8.61 4.65
N VAL A 111 -6.75 -7.50 4.72
CA VAL A 111 -6.96 -6.43 5.69
C VAL A 111 -7.14 -5.12 4.95
N ILE A 112 -8.14 -4.33 5.33
CA ILE A 112 -8.44 -3.01 4.75
C ILE A 112 -8.52 -1.99 5.89
N VAL A 113 -7.92 -0.82 5.68
CA VAL A 113 -8.02 0.31 6.61
C VAL A 113 -8.06 1.62 5.84
N GLN A 114 -8.82 2.59 6.34
CA GLN A 114 -8.76 3.96 5.88
C GLN A 114 -7.70 4.73 6.68
N GLY A 115 -6.71 5.28 5.99
CA GLY A 115 -5.73 6.19 6.57
C GLY A 115 -5.98 7.65 6.15
N ALA A 116 -5.23 8.55 6.76
CA ALA A 116 -5.23 9.97 6.44
C ALA A 116 -3.84 10.57 6.57
N GLY A 117 -3.60 11.69 5.89
CA GLY A 117 -2.33 12.40 5.99
C GLY A 117 -2.34 13.73 5.25
N GLY A 118 -1.30 14.53 5.48
CA GLY A 118 -0.96 15.67 4.65
C GLY A 118 0.05 15.28 3.58
N PHE A 119 -0.17 15.75 2.36
CA PHE A 119 0.78 15.58 1.26
C PHE A 119 1.22 16.94 0.76
N LYS A 120 2.43 17.00 0.21
CA LYS A 120 3.01 18.20 -0.38
C LYS A 120 3.80 17.83 -1.63
N SER A 121 3.54 18.52 -2.73
CA SER A 121 4.34 18.41 -3.94
C SER A 121 5.76 18.93 -3.69
N VAL A 122 6.76 18.11 -4.02
CA VAL A 122 8.19 18.49 -3.96
C VAL A 122 8.46 19.64 -4.94
N LYS A 123 7.91 19.53 -6.16
CA LYS A 123 8.13 20.49 -7.24
C LYS A 123 7.50 21.85 -6.97
N THR A 124 6.23 21.88 -6.56
CA THR A 124 5.43 23.12 -6.56
C THR A 124 5.20 23.66 -5.14
N GLY A 125 5.45 22.84 -4.12
CA GLY A 125 5.17 23.18 -2.72
C GLY A 125 3.69 23.15 -2.33
N LYS A 126 2.76 22.94 -3.28
CA LYS A 126 1.32 22.83 -2.99
C LYS A 126 1.06 21.65 -2.07
N SER A 127 0.23 21.85 -1.06
CA SER A 127 -0.09 20.85 -0.05
C SER A 127 -1.59 20.62 0.04
N TRP A 128 -1.98 19.40 0.39
CA TRP A 128 -3.39 19.02 0.61
C TRP A 128 -3.51 18.00 1.74
N LYS A 129 -4.74 17.82 2.22
CA LYS A 129 -5.12 16.74 3.12
C LYS A 129 -5.77 15.64 2.31
N GLU A 130 -5.42 14.40 2.62
CA GLU A 130 -5.83 13.22 1.86
C GLU A 130 -6.41 12.18 2.81
N THR A 131 -7.40 11.45 2.31
CA THR A 131 -7.83 10.18 2.90
C THR A 131 -7.64 9.09 1.86
N PHE A 132 -7.06 7.98 2.27
CA PHE A 132 -6.74 6.89 1.37
C PHE A 132 -7.15 5.55 1.99
N ILE A 133 -7.33 4.55 1.15
CA ILE A 133 -7.53 3.17 1.57
C ILE A 133 -6.23 2.40 1.37
N TRP A 134 -5.78 1.74 2.43
CA TRP A 134 -4.80 0.68 2.32
C TRP A 134 -5.48 -0.68 2.33
N LYS A 135 -5.03 -1.54 1.44
CA LYS A 135 -5.36 -2.95 1.40
C LYS A 135 -4.07 -3.75 1.54
N PHE A 136 -4.08 -4.71 2.44
CA PHE A 136 -3.01 -5.66 2.64
C PHE A 136 -3.53 -7.04 2.31
N SER A 137 -2.79 -7.78 1.50
CA SER A 137 -3.17 -9.13 1.09
C SER A 137 -1.97 -9.99 0.74
N GLU A 138 -2.22 -11.19 0.23
CA GLU A 138 -1.19 -12.19 -0.11
C GLU A 138 -0.27 -12.50 1.08
N PHE A 139 -0.80 -12.47 2.30
CA PHE A 139 0.01 -12.72 3.48
C PHE A 139 0.55 -14.15 3.52
N ASP A 140 1.81 -14.31 3.96
CA ASP A 140 2.38 -15.63 4.18
C ASP A 140 1.86 -16.28 5.49
N GLN A 141 2.31 -17.50 5.78
CA GLN A 141 1.94 -18.23 7.00
C GLN A 141 2.38 -17.49 8.28
N GLU A 142 3.48 -16.75 8.20
CA GLU A 142 3.97 -15.90 9.29
C GLU A 142 3.19 -14.60 9.45
N GLY A 143 2.27 -14.30 8.54
CA GLY A 143 1.45 -13.07 8.58
C GLY A 143 2.21 -11.85 8.08
N LYS A 144 3.32 -12.02 7.35
CA LYS A 144 3.97 -10.93 6.62
C LYS A 144 3.19 -10.58 5.35
N ILE A 145 3.21 -9.31 4.98
CA ILE A 145 2.42 -8.74 3.89
C ILE A 145 3.04 -9.15 2.53
N GLY A 146 2.23 -9.73 1.65
CA GLY A 146 2.64 -10.03 0.28
C GLY A 146 2.39 -8.85 -0.66
N HIS A 147 1.22 -8.23 -0.56
CA HIS A 147 0.82 -7.11 -1.42
C HIS A 147 0.20 -5.98 -0.60
N TRP A 148 0.81 -4.80 -0.68
CA TRP A 148 0.27 -3.54 -0.20
C TRP A 148 -0.30 -2.73 -1.37
N GLU A 149 -1.60 -2.45 -1.32
CA GLU A 149 -2.27 -1.64 -2.32
C GLU A 149 -2.84 -0.36 -1.71
N ILE A 150 -2.81 0.73 -2.48
CA ILE A 150 -3.16 2.08 -2.05
C ILE A 150 -4.18 2.65 -3.04
N TRP A 151 -5.32 3.13 -2.52
CA TRP A 151 -6.26 3.96 -3.27
C TRP A 151 -6.34 5.34 -2.61
N ALA A 152 -5.75 6.33 -3.26
CA ALA A 152 -5.81 7.74 -2.86
C ALA A 152 -6.57 8.55 -3.93
N ASP A 153 -6.59 9.89 -3.81
CA ASP A 153 -7.08 10.78 -4.86
C ASP A 153 -5.93 11.21 -5.81
N PRO A 154 -5.79 10.54 -6.97
CA PRO A 154 -4.76 10.93 -7.93
C PRO A 154 -5.00 12.31 -8.56
N LEU A 155 -6.23 12.84 -8.54
CA LEU A 155 -6.52 14.16 -9.08
C LEU A 155 -5.93 15.26 -8.20
N SER A 156 -6.03 15.13 -6.88
CA SER A 156 -5.39 16.06 -5.94
C SER A 156 -3.88 16.07 -6.11
N ALA A 157 -3.24 14.90 -6.19
CA ALA A 157 -1.81 14.78 -6.47
C ALA A 157 -1.44 15.39 -7.82
N TRP A 158 -2.18 15.08 -8.88
CA TRP A 158 -1.97 15.61 -10.23
C TRP A 158 -2.06 17.13 -10.27
N ASN A 159 -3.08 17.71 -9.65
CA ASN A 159 -3.26 19.16 -9.56
C ASN A 159 -2.16 19.83 -8.73
N ALA A 160 -1.65 19.15 -7.70
CA ALA A 160 -0.57 19.65 -6.88
C ALA A 160 0.77 19.67 -7.63
N VAL A 161 1.11 18.63 -8.40
CA VAL A 161 2.38 18.56 -9.16
C VAL A 161 2.36 19.41 -10.44
N ASN A 162 1.18 19.82 -10.88
CA ASN A 162 1.01 20.77 -11.98
C ASN A 162 0.93 22.21 -11.46
N ASP A 163 1.66 23.12 -12.10
CA ASP A 163 1.75 24.55 -11.73
C ASP A 163 0.49 25.36 -12.08
N GLY A 164 -0.68 24.73 -12.15
CA GLY A 164 -1.91 25.41 -12.54
C GLY A 164 -2.08 25.60 -14.05
N GLN A 165 -1.42 24.80 -14.89
CA GLN A 165 -1.86 24.63 -16.28
C GLN A 165 -3.12 23.75 -16.31
N ALA A 166 -4.24 24.33 -15.86
CA ALA A 166 -5.54 23.85 -16.25
C ALA A 166 -5.75 24.24 -17.73
N GLY A 167 -5.76 23.23 -18.61
CA GLY A 167 -6.50 23.28 -19.88
C GLY A 167 -6.14 24.37 -20.89
N ALA A 168 -4.92 24.38 -21.43
CA ALA A 168 -4.63 25.06 -22.68
C ALA A 168 -4.20 24.06 -23.76
N SER A 169 -5.10 23.15 -24.16
CA SER A 169 -5.21 22.57 -25.51
C SER A 169 -6.28 21.47 -25.53
N ALA A 170 -7.47 21.84 -25.99
CA ALA A 170 -8.38 20.98 -26.76
C ALA A 170 -8.70 21.74 -28.05
#